data_AF-A0AAI9RE71-F1
#
_entry.id   AF-A0AAI9RE71-F1
#
_cell.length_a   1.000
_cell.length_b   1.000
_cell.length_c   1.000
_cell.angle_alpha   90.00
_cell.angle_beta   90.00
_cell.angle_gamma   90.00
#
_symmetry.space_group_name_H-M   'P 1'
#
loop_
_entity.id
_entity.type
_entity.pdbx_description
1 polymer ?
#
loop_
_entity_poly.entity_id
_entity_poly.type
_entity_poly.pdbx_seq_one_letter_code
_entity_poly.pdbx_strand_id
1 'polypeptide(L)'
;MNVIVSLQEKQKEKQLKYERKMLRELSLKTLRSNIRDAFQMQELHRQYEDYCIELGIESYLLGARYSKFGYYGESFFDVKYRALEEEQQLTETLFQFLTSMTMREIKLKDEELLFESCQQFIGLWWQEGYEKGERRYRLKLH
;
A
#
# COMPACT_ATOMS: atom_id res chain seq x y z
N MET A 1 9.12 29.34 26.74
CA MET A 1 7.98 28.43 26.99
C MET A 1 8.38 27.05 26.47
N ASN A 2 8.78 26.13 27.35
CA ASN A 2 9.19 24.78 26.94
C ASN A 2 7.93 23.95 26.67
N VAL A 3 7.57 23.78 25.39
CA VAL A 3 6.50 22.88 24.99
C VAL A 3 7.01 21.45 25.23
N ILE A 4 6.49 20.79 26.27
CA ILE A 4 6.79 19.40 26.56
C ILE A 4 6.01 18.57 25.52
N VAL A 5 6.71 18.10 24.49
CA VAL A 5 6.15 17.20 23.47
C VAL A 5 6.49 15.76 23.85
N SER A 6 5.51 14.86 23.79
CA SER A 6 5.73 13.44 24.08
C SER A 6 6.58 12.78 22.99
N LEU A 7 7.28 11.69 23.35
CA LEU A 7 8.05 10.90 22.38
C LEU A 7 7.16 10.38 21.23
N GLN A 8 5.93 9.99 21.55
CA GLN A 8 4.95 9.47 20.60
C GLN A 8 4.54 10.52 19.56
N GLU A 9 4.23 11.75 20.00
CA GLU A 9 3.89 12.85 19.10
C GLU A 9 5.05 13.16 18.16
N LYS A 10 6.28 13.17 18.68
CA LYS A 10 7.48 13.42 17.87
C LYS A 10 7.74 12.30 16.86
N GLN A 11 7.46 11.04 17.22
CA GLN A 11 7.56 9.91 16.29
C GLN A 11 6.49 9.99 15.19
N LYS A 12 5.24 10.30 15.56
CA LYS A 12 4.14 10.50 14.60
C LYS A 12 4.43 11.63 13.62
N GLU A 13 4.97 12.75 14.09
CA GLU A 13 5.33 13.88 13.23
C GLU A 13 6.42 13.50 12.22
N LYS A 14 7.45 12.76 12.66
CA LYS A 14 8.49 12.24 11.77
C LYS A 14 7.93 11.28 10.73
N GLN A 15 7.01 10.41 11.15
CA GLN A 15 6.35 9.45 10.28
C GLN A 15 5.55 10.17 9.19
N LEU A 16 4.69 11.12 9.57
CA LEU A 16 3.90 11.93 8.63
C LEU A 16 4.78 12.73 7.65
N LYS A 17 5.90 13.28 8.14
CA LYS A 17 6.86 14.00 7.29
C LYS A 17 7.48 13.07 6.24
N TYR A 18 7.84 11.85 6.64
CA TYR A 18 8.39 10.85 5.74
C TYR A 18 7.36 10.36 4.71
N GLU A 19 6.15 10.01 5.14
CA GLU A 19 5.06 9.59 4.25
C GLU A 19 4.76 10.66 3.20
N ARG A 20 4.66 11.93 3.60
CA ARG A 20 4.49 13.05 2.65
C ARG A 20 5.60 13.14 1.62
N LYS A 21 6.84 12.80 1.97
CA LYS A 21 7.97 12.77 1.02
C LYS A 21 7.91 11.56 0.09
N MET A 22 7.41 10.42 0.58
CA MET A 22 7.19 9.21 -0.22
C MET A 22 6.09 9.42 -1.26
N LEU A 23 5.00 10.09 -0.90
CA LEU A 23 3.87 10.36 -1.79
C LEU A 23 4.24 11.25 -2.99
N ARG A 24 5.28 12.08 -2.89
CA ARG A 24 5.74 12.93 -4.00
C ARG A 24 6.30 12.13 -5.19
N GLU A 25 6.74 10.90 -4.95
CA GLU A 25 7.30 10.01 -5.97
C GLU A 25 6.29 8.99 -6.48
N LEU A 26 5.06 9.01 -5.94
CA LEU A 26 3.98 8.15 -6.36
C LEU A 26 3.29 8.74 -7.58
N SER A 27 3.28 7.98 -8.68
CA SER A 27 2.55 8.35 -9.89
C SER A 27 1.11 7.87 -9.78
N LEU A 28 0.18 8.80 -9.54
CA LEU A 28 -1.26 8.49 -9.57
C LEU A 28 -1.70 7.94 -10.92
N LYS A 29 -1.05 8.36 -12.02
CA LYS A 29 -1.32 7.81 -13.36
C LYS A 29 -1.00 6.32 -13.43
N THR A 30 0.12 5.91 -12.86
CA THR A 30 0.55 4.50 -12.82
C THR A 30 -0.39 3.69 -11.93
N LEU A 31 -0.76 4.23 -10.77
CA LEU A 31 -1.74 3.64 -9.86
C LEU A 31 -3.07 3.34 -10.55
N ARG A 32 -3.61 4.33 -11.27
CA ARG A 32 -4.85 4.15 -12.05
C ARG A 32 -4.73 3.15 -13.19
N SER A 33 -3.57 3.05 -13.84
CA SER A 33 -3.34 2.02 -14.86
C SER A 33 -3.38 0.63 -14.25
N ASN A 34 -2.63 0.42 -13.16
CA ASN A 34 -2.54 -0.87 -12.49
C ASN A 34 -3.90 -1.35 -11.96
N ILE A 35 -4.78 -0.44 -11.51
CA ILE A 35 -6.15 -0.80 -11.10
C ILE A 35 -6.94 -1.38 -12.27
N ARG A 36 -6.89 -0.74 -13.44
CA ARG A 36 -7.57 -1.24 -14.65
C ARG A 36 -7.03 -2.59 -15.09
N ASP A 37 -5.71 -2.75 -15.04
CA ASP A 37 -5.04 -3.99 -15.46
C ASP A 37 -5.32 -5.14 -14.47
N ALA A 38 -5.34 -4.85 -13.16
CA ALA A 38 -5.56 -5.85 -12.12
C ALA A 38 -7.00 -6.39 -12.08
N PHE A 39 -7.99 -5.53 -12.28
CA PHE A 39 -9.40 -5.91 -12.10
C PHE A 39 -10.19 -6.04 -13.41
N GLN A 40 -9.58 -5.73 -14.56
CA GLN A 40 -10.18 -5.83 -15.90
C GLN A 40 -11.58 -5.17 -16.02
N MET A 41 -11.86 -4.16 -15.19
CA MET A 41 -13.17 -3.53 -15.11
C MET A 41 -13.31 -2.46 -16.20
N GLN A 42 -14.24 -2.67 -17.15
CA GLN A 42 -14.47 -1.76 -18.28
C GLN A 42 -15.12 -0.43 -17.85
N GLU A 43 -15.92 -0.42 -16.78
CA GLU A 43 -16.50 0.79 -16.20
C GLU A 43 -16.23 0.87 -14.69
N LEU A 44 -15.10 1.44 -14.30
CA LEU A 44 -14.93 1.88 -12.91
C LEU A 44 -15.83 3.09 -12.69
N HIS A 45 -16.90 2.92 -11.92
CA HIS A 45 -17.50 4.07 -11.25
C HIS A 45 -16.39 4.76 -10.46
N ARG A 46 -16.27 6.09 -10.60
CA ARG A 46 -15.17 6.88 -10.02
C ARG A 46 -14.93 6.57 -8.53
N GLN A 47 -15.99 6.28 -7.79
CA GLN A 47 -15.94 5.92 -6.37
C GLN A 47 -15.15 4.62 -6.08
N TYR A 48 -15.20 3.65 -7.00
CA TYR A 48 -14.43 2.40 -6.89
C TYR A 48 -12.95 2.64 -7.16
N GLU A 49 -12.64 3.46 -8.18
CA GLU A 49 -11.26 3.83 -8.50
C GLU A 49 -10.62 4.57 -7.32
N ASP A 50 -11.36 5.50 -6.69
CA ASP A 50 -10.87 6.29 -5.56
C ASP A 50 -10.52 5.42 -4.35
N TYR A 51 -11.34 4.42 -4.00
CA TYR A 51 -11.04 3.52 -2.87
C TYR A 51 -9.89 2.54 -3.16
N CYS A 52 -9.81 2.02 -4.41
CA CYS A 52 -8.67 1.22 -4.83
C CYS A 52 -7.36 2.04 -4.82
N ILE A 53 -7.43 3.33 -5.18
CA ILE A 53 -6.31 4.27 -5.06
C ILE A 53 -5.90 4.43 -3.58
N GLU A 54 -6.87 4.62 -2.68
CA GLU A 54 -6.61 4.77 -1.24
C GLU A 54 -5.86 3.55 -0.68
N LEU A 55 -6.36 2.34 -0.93
CA LEU A 55 -5.72 1.11 -0.44
C LEU A 55 -4.36 0.85 -1.12
N GLY A 56 -4.21 1.21 -2.39
CA GLY A 56 -2.91 1.17 -3.07
C GLY A 56 -1.89 2.13 -2.46
N ILE A 57 -2.33 3.35 -2.08
CA ILE A 57 -1.50 4.32 -1.37
C ILE A 57 -1.11 3.78 0.01
N GLU A 58 -2.05 3.22 0.76
CA GLU A 58 -1.77 2.65 2.09
C GLU A 58 -0.77 1.49 2.00
N SER A 59 -0.93 0.60 1.02
CA SER A 59 0.05 -0.47 0.78
C SER A 59 1.44 0.08 0.44
N TYR A 60 1.51 1.10 -0.43
CA TYR A 60 2.76 1.78 -0.77
C TYR A 60 3.44 2.41 0.46
N LEU A 61 2.68 3.10 1.32
CA LEU A 61 3.21 3.68 2.54
C LEU A 61 3.63 2.62 3.56
N LEU A 62 2.91 1.50 3.63
CA LEU A 62 3.26 0.34 4.44
C LEU A 62 4.64 -0.21 4.03
N GLY A 63 4.84 -0.51 2.75
CA GLY A 63 6.15 -0.94 2.24
C GLY A 63 7.25 0.08 2.53
N ALA A 64 6.97 1.36 2.30
CA ALA A 64 7.92 2.44 2.58
C ALA A 64 8.31 2.53 4.07
N ARG A 65 7.41 2.22 5.00
CA ARG A 65 7.67 2.17 6.46
C ARG A 65 8.58 1.01 6.85
N TYR A 66 8.39 -0.13 6.20
CA TYR A 66 9.15 -1.35 6.46
C TYR A 66 10.53 -1.32 5.78
N SER A 67 10.74 -0.49 4.75
CA SER A 67 12.03 -0.35 4.05
C SER A 67 13.25 -0.05 4.94
N LYS A 68 13.04 0.58 6.11
CA LYS A 68 14.10 0.81 7.10
C LYS A 68 14.79 -0.48 7.55
N PHE A 69 14.05 -1.59 7.66
CA PHE A 69 14.60 -2.87 8.11
C PHE A 69 15.55 -3.46 7.07
N GLY A 70 15.21 -3.34 5.78
CA GLY A 70 16.11 -3.68 4.68
C GLY A 70 17.38 -2.85 4.69
N TYR A 71 17.25 -1.54 4.90
CA TYR A 71 18.40 -0.66 5.08
C TYR A 71 19.30 -1.05 6.27
N TYR A 72 18.73 -1.57 7.36
CA TYR A 72 19.48 -2.06 8.52
C TYR A 72 19.99 -3.51 8.39
N GLY A 73 19.78 -4.16 7.23
CA GLY A 73 20.41 -5.44 6.88
C GLY A 73 19.50 -6.67 6.93
N GLU A 74 18.20 -6.51 7.20
CA GLU A 74 17.24 -7.62 7.09
C GLU A 74 16.99 -7.97 5.61
N SER A 75 16.76 -9.25 5.31
CA SER A 75 16.45 -9.66 3.94
C SER A 75 15.06 -9.16 3.53
N PHE A 76 14.83 -8.99 2.22
CA PHE A 76 13.51 -8.63 1.70
C PHE A 76 12.40 -9.55 2.23
N PHE A 77 12.64 -10.86 2.27
CA PHE A 77 11.68 -11.86 2.73
C PHE A 77 11.35 -11.71 4.22
N ASP A 78 12.36 -11.45 5.06
CA ASP A 78 12.14 -11.22 6.50
C ASP A 78 11.30 -9.96 6.71
N VAL A 79 11.60 -8.89 5.98
CA VAL A 79 10.85 -7.64 6.07
C VAL A 79 9.41 -7.81 5.55
N LYS A 80 9.24 -8.55 4.46
CA LYS A 80 7.91 -8.90 3.92
C LYS A 80 7.11 -9.72 4.94
N TYR A 81 7.74 -10.70 5.58
CA TYR A 81 7.11 -11.51 6.63
C TYR A 81 6.66 -10.66 7.82
N ARG A 82 7.43 -9.65 8.23
CA ARG A 82 7.01 -8.72 9.29
C ARG A 82 5.75 -7.93 8.97
N ALA A 83 5.52 -7.62 7.70
CA ALA A 83 4.36 -6.82 7.25
C ALA A 83 3.18 -7.69 6.81
N LEU A 84 3.28 -9.02 6.95
CA LEU A 84 2.31 -9.97 6.39
C LEU A 84 0.91 -9.76 6.95
N GLU A 85 0.79 -9.48 8.25
CA GLU A 85 -0.51 -9.26 8.90
C GLU A 85 -1.19 -8.00 8.35
N GLU A 86 -0.48 -6.86 8.29
CA GLU A 86 -1.05 -5.62 7.77
C GLU A 86 -1.34 -5.71 6.26
N GLU A 87 -0.51 -6.41 5.49
CA GLU A 87 -0.74 -6.64 4.07
C GLU A 87 -1.98 -7.52 3.83
N GLN A 88 -2.16 -8.55 4.65
CA GLN A 88 -3.34 -9.40 4.60
C GLN A 88 -4.61 -8.60 4.96
N GLN A 89 -4.56 -7.74 5.98
CA GLN A 89 -5.68 -6.87 6.34
C GLN A 89 -6.06 -5.92 5.20
N LEU A 90 -5.09 -5.33 4.50
CA LEU A 90 -5.35 -4.48 3.33
C LEU A 90 -5.97 -5.30 2.17
N THR A 91 -5.48 -6.51 1.97
CA THR A 91 -6.00 -7.44 0.94
C THR A 91 -7.45 -7.82 1.22
N GLU A 92 -7.76 -8.21 2.47
CA GLU A 92 -9.11 -8.55 2.90
C GLU A 92 -10.06 -7.35 2.80
N THR A 93 -9.59 -6.16 3.17
CA THR A 93 -10.37 -4.92 3.06
C THR A 93 -10.72 -4.61 1.60
N LEU A 94 -9.74 -4.70 0.70
CA LEU A 94 -9.95 -4.48 -0.74
C LEU A 94 -10.91 -5.51 -1.32
N PHE A 95 -10.72 -6.79 -0.98
CA PHE A 95 -11.58 -7.88 -1.43
C PHE A 95 -13.01 -7.69 -0.96
N GLN A 96 -13.24 -7.43 0.33
CA GLN A 96 -14.57 -7.19 0.88
C GLN A 96 -15.26 -6.00 0.20
N PHE A 97 -14.52 -4.92 -0.05
CA PHE A 97 -15.03 -3.77 -0.78
C PHE A 97 -15.47 -4.15 -2.20
N LEU A 98 -14.60 -4.78 -2.98
CA LEU A 98 -14.90 -5.13 -4.37
C LEU A 98 -16.06 -6.13 -4.44
N THR A 99 -16.07 -7.16 -3.59
CA THR A 99 -17.16 -8.14 -3.51
C THR A 99 -18.49 -7.50 -3.11
N SER A 100 -18.47 -6.53 -2.18
CA SER A 100 -19.69 -5.82 -1.76
C SER A 100 -20.33 -5.02 -2.91
N MET A 101 -19.53 -4.56 -3.87
CA MET A 101 -19.99 -3.78 -5.02
C MET A 101 -20.47 -4.66 -6.17
N THR A 102 -19.97 -5.88 -6.25
CA THR A 102 -20.25 -6.84 -7.33
C THR A 102 -21.17 -7.99 -6.89
N MET A 103 -21.79 -7.87 -5.71
CA MET A 103 -22.62 -8.86 -5.01
C MET A 103 -23.78 -9.50 -5.81
N ARG A 104 -24.04 -9.08 -7.06
CA ARG A 104 -25.06 -9.65 -7.96
C ARG A 104 -24.49 -10.40 -9.17
N GLU A 105 -23.19 -10.35 -9.42
CA GLU A 105 -22.61 -10.73 -10.73
C GLU A 105 -21.45 -11.74 -10.65
N ILE A 106 -20.87 -11.99 -9.47
CA ILE A 106 -19.68 -12.85 -9.31
C ILE A 106 -20.06 -14.31 -9.02
N LYS A 107 -19.44 -15.26 -9.74
CA LYS A 107 -19.49 -16.70 -9.43
C LYS A 107 -18.35 -17.08 -8.48
N LEU A 108 -18.47 -18.20 -7.76
CA LEU A 108 -17.43 -18.67 -6.81
C LEU A 108 -15.99 -18.73 -7.40
N LYS A 109 -15.82 -19.16 -8.66
CA LYS A 109 -14.49 -19.17 -9.31
C LYS A 109 -13.95 -17.77 -9.58
N ASP A 110 -14.83 -16.80 -9.76
CA ASP A 110 -14.48 -15.40 -9.98
C ASP A 110 -14.11 -14.73 -8.63
N GLU A 111 -14.59 -15.24 -7.49
CA GLU A 111 -14.20 -14.76 -6.15
C GLU A 111 -12.75 -15.12 -5.80
N GLU A 112 -12.31 -16.36 -6.05
CA GLU A 112 -10.92 -16.78 -5.81
C GLU A 112 -9.94 -15.95 -6.66
N LEU A 113 -10.24 -15.79 -7.95
CA LEU A 113 -9.44 -14.97 -8.86
C LEU A 113 -9.41 -13.49 -8.44
N LEU A 114 -10.54 -12.97 -7.94
CA LEU A 114 -10.61 -11.61 -7.41
C LEU A 114 -9.73 -11.44 -6.17
N PHE A 115 -9.77 -12.40 -5.23
CA PHE A 115 -8.92 -12.36 -4.05
C PHE A 115 -7.43 -12.39 -4.41
N GLU A 116 -7.02 -13.30 -5.31
CA GLU A 116 -5.65 -13.36 -5.83
C GLU A 116 -5.24 -12.03 -6.49
N SER A 117 -6.14 -11.41 -7.26
CA SER A 117 -5.91 -10.10 -7.88
C SER A 117 -5.74 -8.99 -6.84
N CYS A 118 -6.53 -9.01 -5.76
CA CYS A 118 -6.37 -8.08 -4.64
C CYS A 118 -5.00 -8.26 -3.97
N GLN A 119 -4.61 -9.51 -3.68
CA GLN A 119 -3.33 -9.83 -3.05
C GLN A 119 -2.15 -9.37 -3.92
N GLN A 120 -2.21 -9.63 -5.23
CA GLN A 120 -1.19 -9.18 -6.19
C GLN A 120 -1.12 -7.65 -6.25
N PHE A 121 -2.26 -6.96 -6.30
CA PHE A 121 -2.32 -5.50 -6.33
C PHE A 121 -1.71 -4.88 -5.07
N ILE A 122 -2.12 -5.35 -3.88
CA ILE A 122 -1.57 -4.89 -2.61
C ILE A 122 -0.08 -5.20 -2.54
N GLY A 123 0.35 -6.42 -2.87
CA GLY A 123 1.75 -6.82 -2.81
C GLY A 123 2.66 -6.02 -3.75
N LEU A 124 2.18 -5.70 -4.95
CA LEU A 124 2.87 -4.86 -5.92
C LEU A 124 3.15 -3.46 -5.33
N TRP A 125 2.13 -2.80 -4.79
CA TRP A 125 2.29 -1.45 -4.23
C TRP A 125 3.14 -1.45 -2.98
N TRP A 126 3.04 -2.48 -2.15
CA TRP A 126 3.93 -2.67 -1.01
C TRP A 126 5.39 -2.73 -1.47
N GLN A 127 5.69 -3.54 -2.48
CA GLN A 127 7.06 -3.70 -2.98
C GLN A 127 7.60 -2.39 -3.56
N GLU A 128 6.81 -1.70 -4.39
CA GLU A 128 7.17 -0.38 -4.95
C GLU A 128 7.50 0.63 -3.83
N GLY A 129 6.70 0.63 -2.75
CA GLY A 129 6.92 1.46 -1.57
C GLY A 129 8.20 1.11 -0.83
N TYR A 130 8.44 -0.18 -0.63
CA TYR A 130 9.64 -0.71 0.00
C TYR A 130 10.91 -0.28 -0.76
N GLU A 131 10.96 -0.54 -2.06
CA GLU A 131 12.15 -0.28 -2.88
C GLU A 131 12.48 1.22 -2.94
N LYS A 132 11.48 2.09 -3.10
CA LYS A 132 11.69 3.54 -3.07
C LYS A 132 12.10 4.04 -1.69
N GLY A 133 11.50 3.50 -0.64
CA GLY A 133 11.86 3.83 0.74
C GLY A 133 13.31 3.45 1.05
N GLU A 134 13.71 2.24 0.67
CA GLU A 134 15.06 1.73 0.91
C GLU A 134 16.10 2.56 0.15
N ARG A 135 15.81 2.88 -1.13
CA ARG A 135 16.64 3.76 -1.94
C ARG A 135 16.82 5.14 -1.28
N ARG A 136 15.76 5.72 -0.71
CA ARG A 136 15.84 7.01 0.00
C ARG A 136 16.72 6.94 1.25
N TYR A 137 16.62 5.87 2.03
CA TYR A 137 17.52 5.64 3.16
C TYR A 137 18.98 5.57 2.71
N ARG A 138 19.26 4.77 1.68
CA ARG A 138 20.62 4.61 1.11
C ARG A 138 21.19 5.92 0.57
N LEU A 139 20.36 6.75 -0.06
CA LEU A 139 20.76 8.05 -0.60
C LEU A 139 20.73 9.20 0.44
N LYS A 140 20.35 8.92 1.70
CA LYS A 140 20.21 9.92 2.78
C LYS A 140 19.29 11.09 2.41
N LEU A 141 18.26 10.84 1.62
CA LEU A 141 17.29 11.85 1.14
C LEU A 141 16.20 12.16 2.19
N HIS A 142 16.62 12.27 3.46
CA HIS A 142 15.75 12.40 4.63
C HIS A 142 14.75 13.54 4.54
#